data_AF-A0A3B9NR66-F1
#
_entry.id   AF-A0A3B9NR66-F1
#
_cell.length_a   1.000
_cell.length_b   1.000
_cell.length_c   1.000
_cell.angle_alpha   90.00
_cell.angle_beta   90.00
_cell.angle_gamma   90.00
#
_symmetry.space_group_name_H-M   'P 1'
#
loop_
_entity.id
_entity.type
_entity.pdbx_description
1 polymer ?
#
loop_
_entity_poly.entity_id
_entity_poly.type
_entity_poly.pdbx_seq_one_letter_code
_entity_poly.pdbx_strand_id
1 'polypeptide(L)'
;DDGFVFTAHYTVNANDGTYSSGAYGSIGFERPDNPIPYADLTEDLVIGWVKEALGGDEKVTEILDALQNQIDEQRAPTKANGVPW
;
A
#
# COMPACT_ATOMS: atom_id res chain seq x y z
N ASP A 1 3.69 -16.53 23.29
CA ASP A 1 3.47 -16.22 21.87
C ASP A 1 4.49 -16.90 20.99
N ASP A 2 4.01 -17.51 19.91
CA ASP A 2 4.80 -18.25 18.93
C ASP A 2 5.36 -17.37 17.79
N GLY A 3 5.17 -16.05 17.90
CA GLY A 3 5.82 -15.06 17.04
C GLY A 3 5.26 -14.96 15.61
N PHE A 4 4.14 -15.60 15.32
CA PHE A 4 3.53 -15.52 13.99
C PHE A 4 2.94 -14.13 13.69
N VAL A 5 3.17 -13.63 12.48
CA VAL A 5 2.61 -12.36 11.99
C VAL A 5 1.24 -12.61 11.37
N PHE A 6 0.17 -12.25 12.10
CA PHE A 6 -1.21 -12.40 11.64
C PHE A 6 -1.68 -11.26 10.74
N THR A 7 -1.07 -10.08 10.86
CA THR A 7 -1.50 -8.89 10.13
C THR A 7 -0.31 -7.98 9.85
N ALA A 8 -0.18 -7.51 8.61
CA ALA A 8 0.72 -6.42 8.26
C ALA A 8 -0.10 -5.19 7.84
N HIS A 9 0.27 -4.04 8.39
CA HIS A 9 -0.21 -2.74 7.94
C HIS A 9 0.78 -2.15 6.95
N TYR A 10 0.29 -1.56 5.87
CA TYR A 10 1.14 -0.98 4.83
C TYR A 10 0.66 0.42 4.45
N THR A 11 1.60 1.23 4.00
CA THR A 11 1.34 2.54 3.41
C THR A 11 2.10 2.65 2.09
N VAL A 12 1.42 3.11 1.04
CA VAL A 12 2.04 3.49 -0.24
C VAL A 12 1.94 5.01 -0.33
N ASN A 13 3.06 5.68 -0.59
CA ASN A 13 3.12 7.13 -0.71
C ASN A 13 3.65 7.53 -2.08
N ALA A 14 2.97 8.45 -2.75
CA ALA A 14 3.42 9.12 -3.96
C ALA A 14 3.58 10.63 -3.67
N ASN A 15 4.63 11.22 -4.21
CA ASN A 15 4.88 12.67 -4.11
C ASN A 15 5.68 13.15 -5.32
N ASP A 16 5.42 14.38 -5.74
CA ASP A 16 6.11 15.01 -6.88
C ASP A 16 6.89 16.29 -6.49
N GLY A 17 7.11 16.46 -5.17
CA GLY A 17 7.74 17.65 -4.58
C GLY A 17 6.79 18.81 -4.29
N THR A 18 5.55 18.79 -4.79
CA THR A 18 4.52 19.82 -4.47
C THR A 18 3.25 19.20 -3.91
N TYR A 19 2.75 18.14 -4.56
CA TYR A 19 1.56 17.40 -4.17
C TYR A 19 1.93 15.99 -3.73
N SER A 20 1.07 15.41 -2.91
CA SER A 20 1.22 14.06 -2.41
C SER A 20 -0.12 13.32 -2.47
N SER A 21 -0.04 12.02 -2.62
CA SER A 21 -1.16 11.11 -2.39
C SER A 21 -0.65 9.84 -1.71
N GLY A 22 -1.52 9.12 -1.01
CA GLY A 22 -1.16 7.86 -0.38
C GLY A 22 -2.35 6.92 -0.22
N ALA A 23 -2.01 5.64 -0.10
CA ALA A 23 -2.93 4.57 0.25
C ALA A 23 -2.45 3.89 1.53
N TYR A 24 -3.39 3.53 2.40
CA TYR A 24 -3.14 2.77 3.61
C TYR A 24 -4.04 1.54 3.63
N GLY A 25 -3.51 0.42 4.08
CA GLY A 25 -4.27 -0.80 4.22
C GLY A 25 -3.65 -1.78 5.20
N SER A 26 -4.32 -2.91 5.36
CA SER A 26 -3.85 -4.02 6.16
C SER A 26 -4.16 -5.34 5.46
N ILE A 27 -3.22 -6.27 5.54
CA ILE A 27 -3.36 -7.64 5.04
C ILE A 27 -3.42 -8.57 6.24
N GLY A 28 -4.46 -9.41 6.31
CA GLY A 28 -4.49 -10.57 7.19
C GLY A 28 -3.79 -11.75 6.52
N PHE A 29 -2.94 -12.46 7.25
CA PHE A 29 -2.24 -13.64 6.74
C PHE A 29 -2.82 -14.91 7.37
N GLU A 30 -3.00 -15.93 6.53
CA GLU A 30 -3.25 -17.29 6.98
C GLU A 30 -1.96 -17.89 7.58
N ARG A 31 -2.10 -18.70 8.63
CA ARG A 31 -0.94 -19.35 9.26
C ARG A 31 -0.37 -20.43 8.33
N PRO A 32 0.90 -20.34 7.92
CA PRO A 32 1.55 -21.41 7.16
C PRO A 32 1.91 -22.58 8.09
N ASP A 33 2.06 -23.77 7.52
CA ASP A 33 2.46 -24.98 8.26
C ASP A 33 3.82 -24.81 8.94
N ASN A 34 4.75 -24.11 8.27
CA ASN A 34 6.10 -23.83 8.77
C ASN A 34 6.36 -22.32 8.75
N PRO A 35 6.03 -21.58 9.82
CA PRO A 35 6.27 -20.14 9.88
C PRO A 35 7.76 -19.82 10.04
N ILE A 36 8.20 -18.73 9.43
CA ILE A 36 9.52 -18.17 9.68
C ILE A 36 9.55 -17.60 11.10
N PRO A 37 10.58 -17.90 11.92
CA PRO A 37 10.69 -17.35 13.26
C PRO A 37 10.67 -15.83 13.25
N TYR A 38 10.00 -15.22 14.22
CA TYR A 38 9.87 -13.76 14.31
C TYR A 38 11.23 -13.03 14.30
N ALA A 39 12.25 -13.63 14.93
CA ALA A 39 13.60 -13.09 14.99
C ALA A 39 14.33 -13.05 13.64
N ASP A 40 13.88 -13.84 12.67
CA ASP A 40 14.49 -13.97 11.34
C ASP A 40 13.74 -13.14 10.28
N LEU A 41 12.69 -12.41 10.69
CA LEU A 41 11.93 -11.57 9.77
C LEU A 41 12.73 -10.34 9.36
N THR A 42 12.68 -10.05 8.06
CA THR A 42 13.21 -8.81 7.49
C THR A 42 12.07 -7.97 6.93
N GLU A 43 12.30 -6.67 6.82
CA GLU A 43 11.34 -5.74 6.23
C GLU A 43 10.99 -6.14 4.79
N ASP A 44 12.01 -6.45 3.97
CA ASP A 44 11.83 -6.85 2.56
C ASP A 44 10.97 -8.12 2.42
N LEU A 45 11.13 -9.08 3.34
CA LEU A 45 10.33 -10.31 3.35
C LEU A 45 8.86 -10.00 3.60
N VAL A 46 8.57 -9.18 4.61
CA VAL A 46 7.18 -8.80 4.96
C VAL A 46 6.57 -7.94 3.86
N ILE A 47 7.35 -7.04 3.25
CA ILE A 47 6.91 -6.27 2.06
C ILE A 47 6.58 -7.23 0.91
N GLY A 48 7.39 -8.26 0.69
CA GLY A 48 7.12 -9.30 -0.30
C GLY A 48 5.76 -9.96 -0.09
N TRP A 49 5.47 -10.40 1.15
CA TRP A 49 4.18 -10.99 1.49
C TRP A 49 2.99 -10.05 1.27
N VAL A 50 3.15 -8.77 1.62
CA VAL A 50 2.12 -7.75 1.39
C VAL A 50 1.89 -7.58 -0.12
N LYS A 51 2.95 -7.48 -0.93
CA LYS A 51 2.82 -7.35 -2.39
C LYS A 51 2.13 -8.56 -3.01
N GLU A 52 2.53 -9.77 -2.62
CA GLU A 52 1.90 -11.01 -3.08
C GLU A 52 0.41 -11.04 -2.73
N ALA A 53 0.05 -10.71 -1.48
CA ALA A 53 -1.33 -10.69 -1.02
C ALA A 53 -2.18 -9.61 -1.70
N LEU A 54 -1.57 -8.50 -2.15
CA LEU A 54 -2.26 -7.47 -2.93
C LEU A 54 -2.55 -7.89 -4.37
N GLY A 55 -1.95 -8.98 -4.86
CA GLY A 55 -2.04 -9.43 -6.26
C GLY A 55 -0.76 -9.21 -7.06
N GLY A 56 0.39 -9.07 -6.39
CA GLY A 56 1.70 -8.95 -7.01
C GLY A 56 1.97 -7.61 -7.69
N ASP A 57 2.96 -7.58 -8.56
CA ASP A 57 3.47 -6.36 -9.20
C ASP A 57 2.41 -5.63 -10.03
N GLU A 58 1.47 -6.35 -10.65
CA GLU A 58 0.36 -5.76 -11.42
C GLU A 58 -0.50 -4.87 -10.52
N LYS A 59 -0.97 -5.39 -9.38
CA LYS A 59 -1.80 -4.62 -8.44
C LYS A 59 -1.04 -3.53 -7.73
N VAL A 60 0.24 -3.73 -7.45
CA VAL A 60 1.09 -2.65 -6.94
C VAL A 60 1.19 -1.53 -7.97
N THR A 61 1.40 -1.85 -9.25
CA THR A 61 1.46 -0.84 -10.34
C THR A 61 0.14 -0.09 -10.46
N GLU A 62 -1.01 -0.77 -10.41
CA GLU A 62 -2.32 -0.11 -10.43
C GLU A 62 -2.51 0.89 -9.27
N ILE A 63 -2.05 0.54 -8.06
CA ILE A 63 -2.09 1.46 -6.91
C ILE A 63 -1.21 2.68 -7.19
N LEU A 64 0.01 2.49 -7.69
CA LEU A 64 0.92 3.58 -8.01
C LEU A 64 0.34 4.52 -9.07
N ASP A 65 -0.23 3.97 -10.15
CA ASP A 65 -0.88 4.74 -11.20
C ASP A 65 -2.09 5.51 -10.68
N ALA A 66 -2.90 4.90 -9.81
CA ALA A 66 -4.03 5.58 -9.18
C ALA A 66 -3.58 6.76 -8.29
N LEU A 67 -2.50 6.61 -7.54
CA LEU A 67 -1.94 7.69 -6.72
C LEU A 67 -1.36 8.81 -7.59
N GLN A 68 -0.69 8.48 -8.70
CA GLN A 68 -0.22 9.47 -9.65
C GLN A 68 -1.37 10.25 -10.30
N ASN A 69 -2.44 9.57 -10.71
CA ASN A 69 -3.63 10.22 -11.24
C ASN A 69 -4.26 11.21 -10.23
N GLN A 70 -4.20 10.90 -8.93
CA GLN A 70 -4.67 11.83 -7.90
C GLN A 70 -3.76 13.05 -7.73
N ILE A 71 -2.45 12.89 -7.91
CA ILE A 71 -1.50 14.00 -7.93
C ILE A 71 -1.76 14.89 -9.16
N ASP A 72 -2.00 14.27 -10.32
CA ASP A 72 -2.29 14.99 -11.56
C ASP A 72 -3.61 15.79 -11.47
N GLU A 73 -4.64 15.21 -10.85
CA GLU A 73 -5.90 15.91 -10.56
C GLU A 73 -5.72 17.08 -9.57
N GLN A 74 -4.79 16.98 -8.62
CA GLN A 74 -4.45 18.11 -7.74
C GLN A 74 -3.74 19.24 -8.50
N ARG A 75 -2.92 18.91 -9.51
CA ARG A 75 -2.24 19.89 -10.37
C ARG A 75 -3.18 20.57 -11.35
N ALA A 76 -4.06 19.78 -11.97
CA ALA A 76 -4.99 20.21 -13.00
C ALA A 76 -6.40 19.70 -12.67
N PRO A 77 -7.09 20.34 -11.71
CA PRO A 77 -8.42 19.90 -11.30
C PRO A 77 -9.39 19.87 -12.48
N THR A 78 -9.93 18.69 -12.78
CA THR A 78 -10.96 18.47 -13.80
C THR A 78 -12.35 18.42 -13.19
N LYS A 79 -12.43 18.19 -11.86
CA LYS A 79 -13.67 18.18 -11.09
C LYS A 79 -13.68 19.33 -10.08
N ALA A 80 -14.73 20.15 -10.16
CA ALA A 80 -15.02 21.15 -9.14
C ALA A 80 -16.35 20.82 -8.48
N ASN A 81 -16.33 20.53 -7.18
CA ASN A 81 -17.55 20.58 -6.37
C ASN A 81 -17.79 22.06 -6.03
N GLY A 82 -18.41 22.77 -6.97
CA GLY A 82 -18.83 24.15 -6.75
C GLY A 82 -19.99 24.20 -5.76
N VAL A 83 -19.85 25.06 -4.77
CA VAL A 83 -20.96 25.53 -3.96
C VAL A 83 -21.26 26.98 -4.36
N PRO A 84 -22.53 27.35 -4.58
CA PRO A 84 -22.91 28.55 -5.33
C PRO A 84 -22.80 29.87 -4.55
N TRP A 85 -21.97 29.92 -3.51
CA TRP A 85 -21.84 31.08 -2.61
C TRP A 85 -20.45 31.70 -2.66
#